data_AF-A0A534BED1-F1
#
_entry.id   AF-A0A534BED1-F1
#
_cell.length_a   1.000
_cell.length_b   1.000
_cell.length_c   1.000
_cell.angle_alpha   90.00
_cell.angle_beta   90.00
_cell.angle_gamma   90.00
#
_symmetry.space_group_name_H-M   'P 1'
#
loop_
_entity.id
_entity.type
_entity.pdbx_description
1 polymer ?
#
loop_
_entity_poly.entity_id
_entity_poly.type
_entity_poly.pdbx_seq_one_letter_code
_entity_poly.pdbx_strand_id
1 'polypeptide(L)'
;MAPGVGHCGGGDGPQPQGLFEALVSWVEQGKAPDQIMAIKTVAGAATLSRPLCRYPSFARWTGAGSSDDAANFVCRASFGRNTFDSIDAEDTWEHD
;
A
#
# COMPACT_ATOMS: atom_id res chain seq x y z
N MET A 1 0.25 2.42 5.93
CA MET A 1 -0.47 3.53 6.61
C MET A 1 -1.78 3.80 5.88
N ALA A 2 -2.82 4.30 6.55
CA ALA A 2 -4.11 4.63 5.95
C ALA A 2 -4.33 6.16 5.94
N PRO A 3 -4.00 6.87 4.85
CA PRO A 3 -4.12 8.33 4.80
C PRO A 3 -5.58 8.79 4.88
N GLY A 4 -5.83 9.80 5.71
CA GLY A 4 -7.17 10.39 5.88
C GLY A 4 -8.10 9.62 6.81
N VAL A 5 -7.70 8.45 7.32
CA VAL A 5 -8.44 7.71 8.35
C VAL A 5 -8.19 8.33 9.72
N GLY A 6 -9.26 8.56 10.48
CA GLY A 6 -9.21 9.08 11.85
C GLY A 6 -8.73 8.06 12.89
N HIS A 7 -8.80 8.41 14.18
CA HIS A 7 -8.46 7.49 15.25
C HIS A 7 -9.42 6.28 15.24
N CYS A 8 -8.88 5.10 14.94
CA CYS A 8 -9.59 3.82 14.79
C CYS A 8 -10.62 3.75 13.65
N GLY A 9 -11.16 4.89 13.20
CA GLY A 9 -12.03 4.98 12.05
C GLY A 9 -12.57 6.38 11.80
N GLY A 10 -13.44 6.49 10.80
CA GLY A 10 -13.92 7.78 10.31
C GLY A 10 -12.83 8.58 9.60
N GLY A 11 -13.05 9.89 9.46
CA GLY A 11 -12.20 10.77 8.65
C GLY A 11 -12.57 10.75 7.17
N ASP A 12 -11.77 11.44 6.37
CA ASP A 12 -12.02 11.63 4.94
C ASP A 12 -11.41 10.56 4.04
N GLY A 13 -10.56 9.71 4.61
CA GLY A 13 -9.87 8.64 3.91
C GLY A 13 -10.69 7.35 3.77
N PRO A 14 -10.27 6.46 2.86
CA PRO A 14 -10.83 5.13 2.76
C PRO A 14 -10.40 4.25 3.94
N GLN A 15 -11.37 3.51 4.51
CA GLN A 15 -11.20 2.64 5.67
C GLN A 15 -10.68 1.26 5.26
N PRO A 16 -9.65 0.68 5.93
CA PRO A 16 -9.19 -0.67 5.65
C PRO A 16 -10.30 -1.71 5.80
N GLN A 17 -10.32 -2.72 4.92
CA GLN A 17 -11.31 -3.79 4.90
C GLN A 17 -10.63 -5.15 5.16
N GLY A 18 -11.33 -6.09 5.78
CA GLY A 18 -10.89 -7.48 5.91
C GLY A 18 -9.62 -7.71 6.72
N LEU A 19 -9.31 -6.82 7.69
CA LEU A 19 -8.08 -6.89 8.48
C LEU A 19 -7.95 -8.19 9.28
N PHE A 20 -9.06 -8.69 9.83
CA PHE A 20 -9.06 -9.90 10.65
C PHE A 20 -8.81 -11.14 9.78
N GLU A 21 -9.50 -11.26 8.65
CA GLU A 21 -9.32 -12.35 7.70
C GLU A 21 -7.91 -12.36 7.10
N ALA A 22 -7.34 -11.17 6.85
CA ALA A 22 -5.96 -11.03 6.40
C ALA A 22 -4.97 -11.52 7.47
N LEU A 23 -5.22 -11.21 8.75
CA LEU A 23 -4.38 -11.68 9.86
C LEU A 23 -4.46 -13.20 10.01
N VAL A 24 -5.67 -13.77 9.98
CA VAL A 24 -5.90 -15.23 10.03
C VAL A 24 -5.17 -15.92 8.88
N SER A 25 -5.34 -15.43 7.66
CA SER A 25 -4.67 -15.99 6.48
C SER A 25 -3.14 -15.91 6.58
N TRP A 26 -2.62 -14.84 7.17
CA TRP A 26 -1.18 -14.72 7.40
C TRP A 26 -0.70 -15.73 8.43
N VAL A 27 -1.31 -15.79 9.60
CA VAL A 27 -0.85 -16.64 10.70
C VAL A 27 -1.04 -18.12 10.41
N GLU A 28 -2.21 -18.50 9.88
CA GLU A 28 -2.58 -19.90 9.72
C GLU A 28 -2.13 -20.50 8.38
N GLN A 29 -1.95 -19.68 7.35
CA GLN A 29 -1.63 -20.16 5.99
C GLN A 29 -0.29 -19.62 5.48
N GLY A 30 0.41 -18.79 6.24
CA GLY A 30 1.65 -18.15 5.81
C GLY A 30 1.47 -17.12 4.69
N LYS A 31 0.23 -16.65 4.44
CA LYS A 31 -0.10 -15.74 3.34
C LYS A 31 -0.17 -14.30 3.84
N ALA A 32 0.97 -13.63 3.93
CA ALA A 32 1.02 -12.21 4.24
C ALA A 32 0.38 -11.39 3.10
N PRO A 33 -0.46 -10.38 3.40
CA PRO A 33 -1.01 -9.52 2.35
C PRO A 33 0.07 -8.62 1.77
N ASP A 34 0.08 -8.49 0.44
CA ASP A 34 0.88 -7.48 -0.26
C ASP A 34 0.27 -6.09 -0.15
N GLN A 35 -1.05 -6.04 -0.06
CA GLN A 35 -1.83 -4.83 0.14
C GLN A 35 -3.12 -5.16 0.90
N ILE A 36 -3.62 -4.18 1.65
CA ILE A 36 -4.96 -4.24 2.26
C ILE A 36 -5.85 -3.28 1.48
N MET A 37 -7.02 -3.73 1.03
CA MET A 37 -7.96 -2.83 0.37
C MET A 37 -8.62 -1.88 1.36
N ALA A 38 -8.76 -0.61 0.98
CA ALA A 38 -9.48 0.38 1.77
C ALA A 38 -10.58 1.05 0.94
N ILE A 39 -11.72 1.34 1.59
CA ILE A 39 -12.93 1.89 0.95
C ILE A 39 -13.50 3.06 1.78
N LYS A 40 -13.84 4.17 1.11
CA LYS A 40 -14.68 5.23 1.65
C LYS A 40 -16.10 5.00 1.17
N THR A 41 -17.04 5.05 2.11
CA THR A 41 -18.46 4.93 1.83
C THR A 41 -19.17 6.24 2.14
N VAL A 42 -19.95 6.74 1.19
CA VAL A 42 -20.79 7.93 1.36
C VAL A 42 -22.22 7.54 1.00
N ALA A 43 -23.18 7.85 1.88
CA ALA A 43 -24.59 7.48 1.71
C ALA A 43 -24.82 5.99 1.38
N GLY A 44 -24.01 5.10 1.96
CA GLY A 44 -24.12 3.64 1.76
C GLY A 44 -23.45 3.11 0.49
N ALA A 45 -22.91 3.96 -0.39
CA ALA A 45 -22.20 3.56 -1.59
C ALA A 45 -20.68 3.76 -1.45
N ALA A 46 -19.89 2.82 -1.96
CA ALA A 46 -18.44 2.99 -2.07
C ALA A 46 -18.13 4.09 -3.10
N THR A 47 -17.47 5.16 -2.67
CA THR A 47 -17.18 6.32 -3.53
C THR A 47 -15.69 6.50 -3.81
N LEU A 48 -14.82 5.87 -3.01
CA LEU A 48 -13.38 5.97 -3.16
C LEU A 48 -12.75 4.69 -2.64
N SER A 49 -11.75 4.18 -3.35
CA SER A 49 -10.99 3.02 -2.93
C SER A 49 -9.50 3.21 -3.14
N ARG A 50 -8.69 2.65 -2.23
CA ARG A 50 -7.22 2.72 -2.30
C ARG A 50 -6.60 1.41 -1.82
N PRO A 51 -5.51 0.92 -2.46
CA PRO A 51 -4.68 -0.09 -1.86
C PRO A 51 -3.84 0.53 -0.74
N LEU A 52 -3.86 -0.06 0.45
CA LEU A 52 -2.93 0.26 1.52
C LEU A 52 -1.65 -0.52 1.28
N CYS A 53 -0.59 0.21 0.98
CA CYS A 53 0.72 -0.36 0.70
C CYS A 53 1.48 -0.65 2.00
N ARG A 54 2.23 -1.76 1.98
CA ARG A 54 3.22 -2.07 3.01
C ARG A 54 4.26 -0.95 3.04
N TYR A 55 4.56 -0.44 4.23
CA TYR A 55 5.65 0.52 4.42
C TYR A 55 6.97 -0.07 3.90
N PRO A 56 7.85 0.72 3.24
CA PRO A 56 7.80 2.17 3.00
C PRO A 56 7.05 2.61 1.74
N SER A 57 6.33 1.71 1.07
CA SER A 57 5.61 2.04 -0.16
C SER A 57 4.33 2.82 0.09
N PHE A 58 3.87 3.54 -0.94
CA PHE A 58 2.62 4.29 -0.96
C PHE A 58 1.88 4.05 -2.28
N ALA A 59 0.56 4.21 -2.25
CA ALA A 59 -0.27 4.05 -3.44
C ALA A 59 -0.05 5.24 -4.38
N ARG A 60 0.43 4.96 -5.60
CA ARG A 60 0.61 5.96 -6.65
C ARG A 60 -0.39 5.69 -7.76
N TRP A 61 -1.18 6.70 -8.11
CA TRP A 61 -2.06 6.63 -9.26
C TRP A 61 -1.25 6.41 -10.54
N THR A 62 -1.75 5.57 -11.43
CA THR A 62 -1.07 5.17 -12.67
C THR A 62 -1.04 6.28 -13.72
N GLY A 63 -1.89 7.31 -13.58
CA GLY A 63 -2.07 8.36 -14.59
C GLY A 63 -3.22 8.11 -15.56
N ALA A 64 -3.91 6.96 -15.44
CA ALA A 64 -5.03 6.57 -16.28
C ALA A 64 -6.19 6.01 -15.44
N GLY A 65 -7.39 6.01 -16.03
CA GLY A 65 -8.61 5.56 -15.35
C GLY A 65 -9.09 6.51 -14.25
N SER A 66 -10.15 6.13 -13.55
CA SER A 66 -10.69 6.93 -12.44
C SER A 66 -9.68 6.99 -11.29
N SER A 67 -9.44 8.21 -10.78
CA SER A 67 -8.68 8.38 -9.55
C SER A 67 -9.44 7.87 -8.33
N ASP A 68 -10.71 7.48 -8.41
CA ASP A 68 -11.47 6.98 -7.26
C ASP A 68 -11.40 5.45 -7.10
N ASP A 69 -10.83 4.77 -8.10
CA ASP A 69 -10.76 3.31 -8.17
C ASP A 69 -9.35 2.80 -7.86
N ALA A 70 -9.24 1.90 -6.88
CA ALA A 70 -8.00 1.26 -6.45
C ALA A 70 -7.30 0.49 -7.58
N ALA A 71 -8.03 0.00 -8.58
CA ALA A 71 -7.44 -0.69 -9.73
C ALA A 71 -6.47 0.20 -10.54
N ASN A 72 -6.64 1.52 -10.44
CA ASN A 72 -5.81 2.49 -11.14
C ASN A 72 -4.59 2.95 -10.30
N PHE A 73 -4.26 2.24 -9.22
CA PHE A 73 -3.14 2.55 -8.34
C PHE A 73 -2.15 1.39 -8.24
N VAL A 74 -0.88 1.73 -8.04
CA VAL A 74 0.19 0.76 -7.78
C VAL A 74 0.99 1.18 -6.56
N CYS A 75 1.37 0.23 -5.72
CA CYS A 75 2.28 0.48 -4.61
C CYS A 75 3.69 0.75 -5.13
N ARG A 76 4.28 1.89 -4.76
CA ARG A 76 5.65 2.27 -5.12
C ARG A 76 6.39 2.82 -3.90
N ALA A 77 7.69 2.54 -3.81
CA ALA A 77 8.57 3.13 -2.79
C ALA A 77 8.71 4.65 -2.98
N SER A 78 8.74 5.40 -1.88
CA SER A 78 8.91 6.88 -1.87
C SER A 78 10.35 7.32 -1.93
N PHE A 79 11.27 6.40 -1.66
CA PHE A 79 12.68 6.62 -1.90
C PHE A 79 12.92 6.50 -3.40
N GLY A 80 13.10 7.67 -4.03
CA GLY A 80 13.39 7.80 -5.44
C GLY A 80 14.55 6.89 -5.83
N ARG A 81 14.34 6.12 -6.89
CA ARG A 81 15.45 5.61 -7.70
C ARG A 81 16.14 6.83 -8.31
N ASN A 82 17.12 7.37 -7.60
CA ASN A 82 18.27 7.94 -8.27
C ASN A 82 19.00 6.77 -8.93
N THR A 83 19.41 6.99 -10.18
CA THR A 83 20.02 6.05 -11.12
C THR A 83 21.40 5.55 -10.67
N PHE A 84 21.49 4.82 -9.56
CA PHE A 84 22.73 4.22 -9.07
C PHE A 84 22.62 2.71 -8.80
N ASP A 85 21.68 2.04 -9.47
CA ASP A 85 21.57 0.58 -9.45
C ASP A 85 22.32 -0.07 -10.63
N SER A 86 23.42 0.55 -11.04
CA SER A 86 24.34 0.02 -12.06
C SER A 86 25.82 0.26 -11.73
N ILE A 87 26.16 0.46 -10.46
CA ILE A 87 27.55 0.39 -9.98
C ILE A 87 27.54 -0.54 -8.75
N ASP A 88 27.72 -1.82 -9.05
CA ASP A 88 28.51 -2.81 -8.32
C ASP A 88 28.16 -3.04 -6.83
N ALA A 89 27.27 -4.01 -6.60
CA ALA A 89 27.08 -4.67 -5.30
C ALA A 89 28.11 -5.81 -5.07
N GLU A 90 29.34 -5.65 -5.56
CA GLU A 90 30.44 -6.59 -5.36
C GLU A 90 31.77 -5.84 -5.24
N ASP A 91 31.97 -5.01 -4.19
CA ASP A 91 33.33 -4.78 -3.74
C ASP A 91 33.44 -4.33 -2.27
N THR A 92 34.48 -4.85 -1.65
CA THR A 92 35.09 -4.47 -0.36
C THR A 92 34.32 -4.76 0.94
N TRP A 93 34.38 -6.01 1.43
CA TRP A 93 34.62 -6.30 2.87
C TRP A 93 35.41 -7.61 3.10
N GLU A 94 36.43 -7.86 2.28
CA GLU A 94 37.55 -8.72 2.68
C GLU A 94 38.82 -7.89 2.52
N HIS A 95 39.50 -7.59 3.63
CA HIS A 95 40.96 -7.62 3.81
C HIS A 95 41.28 -7.26 5.28
N ASP A 96 41.86 -8.26 5.95
CA ASP A 96 42.71 -8.27 7.17
C ASP A 96 42.14 -7.82 8.53
#